data_AF-A0A7S3A9R0-F1
#
_entry.id   AF-A0A7S3A9R0-F1
#
_cell.length_a   1.000
_cell.length_b   1.000
_cell.length_c   1.000
_cell.angle_alpha   90.00
_cell.angle_beta   90.00
_cell.angle_gamma   90.00
#
_symmetry.space_group_name_H-M   'P 1'
#
loop_
_entity.id
_entity.type
_entity.pdbx_description
1 polymer ?
#
loop_
_entity_poly.entity_id
_entity_poly.type
_entity_poly.pdbx_seq_one_letter_code
_entity_poly.pdbx_strand_id
1 'polypeptide(L)'
;MRLFLYTRYDPFTPMDEIVRAFNYLIDTGKTFYWATSEWPVERIMEACEVADKLNLVKPIADQCEYSLIVRDNLDKAYHSVFEKFGYGTTIWSPLGSGVLTGKYLDGNVPEGSRMSLKGFEGLGNFYLTEENLKKVADMKPIAERLGCSLTQLSLGFCYVNPHVSTVILGATSVKQLEENLATLKIVEKLTPEVIQEIEAIWQNKPGPSRTEQMVFRVRA
;
A
#
# COMPACT_ATOMS: atom_id res chain seq x y z
N MET A 1 -13.56 -19.47 -0.23
CA MET A 1 -12.74 -18.25 -0.44
C MET A 1 -11.47 -18.38 0.41
N ARG A 2 -10.27 -17.97 -0.04
CA ARG A 2 -9.06 -18.13 0.79
C ARG A 2 -8.96 -17.07 1.90
N LEU A 3 -9.24 -15.81 1.58
CA LEU A 3 -9.18 -14.67 2.49
C LEU A 3 -10.44 -13.82 2.29
N PHE A 4 -11.12 -13.44 3.37
CA PHE A 4 -12.20 -12.45 3.36
C PHE A 4 -11.68 -11.11 3.89
N LEU A 5 -11.83 -10.04 3.12
CA LEU A 5 -11.47 -8.68 3.55
C LEU A 5 -12.68 -7.93 4.08
N TYR A 6 -12.58 -7.38 5.30
CA TYR A 6 -13.53 -6.39 5.78
C TYR A 6 -13.14 -5.01 5.27
N THR A 7 -13.85 -4.58 4.23
CA THR A 7 -13.46 -3.45 3.37
C THR A 7 -13.31 -2.12 4.09
N ARG A 8 -14.10 -1.82 5.13
CA ARG A 8 -13.95 -0.62 5.96
C ARG A 8 -14.40 -0.92 7.38
N TYR A 9 -13.80 -0.22 8.34
CA TYR A 9 -14.25 -0.29 9.72
C TYR A 9 -15.65 0.32 9.84
N ASP A 10 -16.55 -0.42 10.48
CA ASP A 10 -17.88 0.05 10.83
C ASP A 10 -17.91 0.47 12.31
N PRO A 11 -18.06 1.77 12.62
CA PRO A 11 -18.12 2.23 14.00
C PRO A 11 -19.42 1.86 14.73
N PHE A 12 -20.43 1.35 14.02
CA PHE A 12 -21.73 1.01 14.59
C PHE A 12 -21.85 -0.47 14.96
N THR A 13 -20.95 -1.33 14.45
CA THR A 13 -20.93 -2.75 14.79
C THR A 13 -19.88 -3.00 15.88
N PRO A 14 -20.26 -3.58 17.04
CA PRO A 14 -19.30 -3.92 18.10
C PRO A 14 -18.17 -4.84 17.60
N MET A 15 -16.95 -4.63 18.10
CA MET A 15 -15.78 -5.38 17.62
C MET A 15 -15.91 -6.90 17.86
N ASP A 16 -16.52 -7.31 18.97
CA ASP A 16 -16.75 -8.72 19.28
C ASP A 16 -17.76 -9.37 18.33
N GLU A 17 -18.77 -8.64 17.88
CA GLU A 17 -19.67 -9.10 16.83
C GLU A 17 -18.91 -9.31 15.52
N ILE A 18 -18.07 -8.35 15.12
CA ILE A 18 -17.25 -8.45 13.90
C ILE A 18 -16.35 -9.69 13.95
N VAL A 19 -15.57 -9.84 15.02
CA VAL A 19 -14.63 -10.96 15.18
C VAL A 19 -15.37 -12.30 15.20
N ARG A 20 -16.51 -12.40 15.92
CA ARG A 20 -17.34 -13.62 15.94
C ARG A 20 -17.92 -13.94 14.57
N ALA A 21 -18.37 -12.94 13.82
CA ALA A 21 -18.93 -13.13 12.49
C ALA A 21 -17.89 -13.73 11.53
N PHE A 22 -16.67 -13.18 11.49
CA PHE A 22 -15.60 -13.72 10.66
C PHE A 22 -15.17 -15.12 11.08
N ASN A 23 -15.11 -15.39 12.37
CA ASN A 23 -14.82 -16.73 12.87
C ASN A 23 -15.91 -17.74 12.54
N TYR A 24 -17.18 -17.35 12.61
CA TYR A 24 -18.28 -18.18 12.11
C TYR A 24 -18.11 -18.51 10.62
N LEU A 25 -17.66 -17.57 9.78
CA LEU A 25 -17.36 -17.84 8.37
C LEU A 25 -16.19 -18.83 8.20
N ILE A 26 -15.19 -18.78 9.09
CA ILE A 26 -14.07 -19.72 9.09
C ILE A 26 -14.53 -21.10 9.51
N ASP A 27 -15.23 -21.22 10.65
CA ASP A 27 -15.70 -22.49 11.22
C ASP A 27 -16.69 -23.20 10.30
N THR A 28 -17.46 -22.43 9.53
CA THR A 28 -18.40 -22.97 8.54
C THR A 28 -17.78 -23.16 7.14
N GLY A 29 -16.46 -23.05 7.01
CA GLY A 29 -15.71 -23.35 5.79
C GLY A 29 -15.92 -22.38 4.63
N LYS A 30 -16.49 -21.19 4.88
CA LYS A 30 -16.76 -20.19 3.84
C LYS A 30 -15.49 -19.41 3.47
N THR A 31 -14.61 -19.19 4.45
CA THR A 31 -13.27 -18.63 4.25
C THR A 31 -12.23 -19.38 5.08
N PHE A 32 -10.94 -19.33 4.69
CA PHE A 32 -9.88 -19.86 5.54
C PHE A 32 -9.34 -18.82 6.52
N TYR A 33 -9.28 -17.56 6.08
CA TYR A 33 -8.77 -16.45 6.87
C TYR A 33 -9.62 -15.20 6.67
N TRP A 34 -9.39 -14.20 7.52
CA TRP A 34 -9.94 -12.86 7.34
C TRP A 34 -8.86 -11.80 7.57
N ALA A 35 -9.08 -10.62 6.99
CA ALA A 35 -8.20 -9.47 7.05
C ALA A 35 -9.01 -8.18 7.01
N THR A 36 -8.37 -7.08 7.38
CA THR A 36 -8.96 -5.73 7.37
C THR A 36 -8.56 -4.99 6.09
N SER A 37 -9.19 -3.85 5.80
CA SER A 37 -8.76 -2.96 4.73
C SER A 37 -9.00 -1.51 5.10
N GLU A 38 -7.94 -0.70 5.13
CA GLU A 38 -7.99 0.70 5.57
C GLU A 38 -8.53 0.85 6.99
N TRP A 39 -8.18 -0.08 7.88
CA TRP A 39 -8.58 0.04 9.28
C TRP A 39 -7.59 0.94 10.03
N PRO A 40 -8.08 1.79 10.96
CA PRO A 40 -7.22 2.45 11.94
C PRO A 40 -6.50 1.40 12.79
N VAL A 41 -5.25 1.69 13.14
CA VAL A 41 -4.38 0.81 13.94
C VAL A 41 -5.05 0.39 15.23
N GLU A 42 -5.70 1.32 15.91
CA GLU A 42 -6.37 1.09 17.18
C GLU A 42 -7.47 0.03 17.05
N ARG A 43 -8.17 0.00 15.90
CA ARG A 43 -9.22 -0.97 15.61
C ARG A 43 -8.67 -2.33 15.21
N ILE A 44 -7.55 -2.37 14.50
CA ILE A 44 -6.85 -3.63 14.22
C ILE A 44 -6.35 -4.27 15.53
N MET A 45 -5.76 -3.45 16.42
CA MET A 45 -5.29 -3.89 17.73
C MET A 45 -6.45 -4.41 18.59
N GLU A 46 -7.57 -3.67 18.64
CA GLU A 46 -8.79 -4.09 19.34
C GLU A 46 -9.34 -5.42 18.79
N ALA A 47 -9.39 -5.59 17.46
CA ALA A 47 -9.83 -6.83 16.83
C ALA A 47 -8.95 -8.03 17.24
N CYS A 48 -7.63 -7.84 17.28
CA CYS A 48 -6.69 -8.87 17.70
C CYS A 48 -6.85 -9.23 19.19
N GLU A 49 -7.04 -8.23 20.05
CA GLU A 49 -7.23 -8.41 21.50
C GLU A 49 -8.56 -9.10 21.82
N VAL A 50 -9.63 -8.73 21.12
CA VAL A 50 -10.94 -9.40 21.24
C VAL A 50 -10.86 -10.84 20.75
N ALA A 51 -10.18 -11.10 19.63
CA ALA A 51 -9.96 -12.45 19.14
C ALA A 51 -9.18 -13.31 20.16
N ASP A 52 -8.12 -12.77 20.76
CA ASP A 52 -7.38 -13.44 21.84
C ASP A 52 -8.27 -13.77 23.04
N LYS A 53 -9.01 -12.77 23.53
CA LYS A 53 -9.90 -12.93 24.69
C LYS A 53 -10.98 -13.99 24.47
N LEU A 54 -11.47 -14.11 23.24
CA LEU A 54 -12.51 -15.06 22.86
C LEU A 54 -11.97 -16.40 22.35
N ASN A 55 -10.64 -16.56 22.30
CA ASN A 55 -9.96 -17.72 21.71
C ASN A 55 -10.42 -17.98 20.25
N LEU A 56 -10.46 -16.91 19.46
CA LEU A 56 -10.87 -16.86 18.07
C LEU A 56 -9.68 -16.50 17.15
N VAL A 57 -9.82 -16.80 15.86
CA VAL A 57 -8.85 -16.46 14.83
C VAL A 57 -8.79 -14.94 14.62
N LYS A 58 -7.59 -14.38 14.74
CA LYS A 58 -7.27 -12.96 14.50
C LYS A 58 -7.35 -12.61 13.00
N PRO A 59 -7.55 -11.34 12.63
CA PRO A 59 -7.24 -10.93 11.27
C PRO A 59 -5.73 -11.10 11.01
N ILE A 60 -5.35 -11.46 9.79
CA ILE A 60 -3.96 -11.84 9.47
C ILE A 60 -3.19 -10.81 8.65
N ALA A 61 -3.89 -9.82 8.12
CA ALA A 61 -3.33 -8.78 7.26
C ALA A 61 -4.25 -7.56 7.25
N ASP A 62 -3.71 -6.45 6.75
CA ASP A 62 -4.50 -5.32 6.28
C ASP A 62 -4.26 -5.09 4.78
N GLN A 63 -5.31 -4.70 4.05
CA GLN A 63 -5.24 -4.16 2.71
C GLN A 63 -5.31 -2.64 2.73
N CYS A 64 -4.15 -1.99 2.66
CA CYS A 64 -4.02 -0.53 2.71
C CYS A 64 -3.46 0.05 1.41
N GLU A 65 -3.70 1.35 1.19
CA GLU A 65 -3.10 2.08 0.11
C GLU A 65 -1.62 2.28 0.39
N TYR A 66 -0.78 1.98 -0.59
CA TYR A 66 0.63 2.31 -0.51
C TYR A 66 1.18 2.60 -1.89
N SER A 67 1.83 3.74 -2.03
CA SER A 67 2.55 4.15 -3.23
C SER A 67 3.59 5.19 -2.86
N LEU A 68 4.34 5.69 -3.84
CA LEU A 68 5.22 6.85 -3.61
C LEU A 68 4.45 8.09 -3.12
N ILE A 69 3.16 8.21 -3.47
CA ILE A 69 2.30 9.35 -3.07
C ILE A 69 1.73 9.15 -1.65
N VAL A 70 1.32 7.92 -1.32
CA VAL A 70 0.62 7.58 -0.07
C VAL A 70 1.47 6.64 0.77
N ARG A 71 1.97 7.15 1.91
CA ARG A 71 2.98 6.48 2.75
C ARG A 71 2.55 6.26 4.21
N ASP A 72 1.66 7.11 4.73
CA ASP A 72 1.41 7.25 6.18
C ASP A 72 0.93 5.98 6.89
N ASN A 73 0.04 5.20 6.28
CA ASN A 73 -0.48 3.99 6.92
C ASN A 73 0.64 2.96 7.11
N LEU A 74 1.30 2.57 6.02
CA LEU A 74 2.28 1.50 6.03
C LEU A 74 3.59 1.90 6.72
N ASP A 75 4.14 3.09 6.43
CA ASP A 75 5.47 3.51 6.91
C ASP A 75 5.43 4.25 8.25
N LYS A 76 4.28 4.34 8.91
CA LYS A 76 4.16 4.96 10.23
C LYS A 76 3.10 4.33 11.11
N ALA A 77 1.85 4.31 10.65
CA ALA A 77 0.75 3.87 11.51
C ALA A 77 0.89 2.38 11.89
N TYR A 78 1.20 1.53 10.92
CA TYR A 78 1.10 0.07 11.07
C TYR A 78 2.30 -0.59 11.76
N HIS A 79 3.35 0.17 12.11
CA HIS A 79 4.56 -0.39 12.73
C HIS A 79 4.26 -1.22 13.99
N SER A 80 3.39 -0.71 14.87
CA SER A 80 3.00 -1.42 16.10
C SER A 80 2.26 -2.73 15.82
N VAL A 81 1.48 -2.79 14.73
CA VAL A 81 0.76 -4.00 14.31
C VAL A 81 1.74 -5.03 13.74
N PHE A 82 2.72 -4.59 12.95
CA PHE A 82 3.78 -5.46 12.43
C PHE A 82 4.59 -6.09 13.56
N GLU A 83 5.04 -5.28 14.52
CA GLU A 83 5.85 -5.75 15.65
C GLU A 83 5.09 -6.70 16.59
N LYS A 84 3.82 -6.39 16.92
CA LYS A 84 3.05 -7.15 17.90
C LYS A 84 2.46 -8.44 17.34
N PHE A 85 2.03 -8.43 16.08
CA PHE A 85 1.22 -9.52 15.51
C PHE A 85 1.83 -10.17 14.27
N GLY A 86 2.96 -9.67 13.76
CA GLY A 86 3.57 -10.21 12.54
C GLY A 86 2.69 -10.00 11.30
N TYR A 87 1.92 -8.92 11.27
CA TYR A 87 1.04 -8.60 10.14
C TYR A 87 1.81 -8.44 8.84
N GLY A 88 1.27 -9.04 7.78
CA GLY A 88 1.60 -8.68 6.41
C GLY A 88 0.65 -7.61 5.87
N THR A 89 1.08 -6.85 4.86
CA THR A 89 0.15 -5.98 4.10
C THR A 89 -0.05 -6.49 2.68
N THR A 90 -1.28 -6.34 2.22
CA THR A 90 -1.63 -6.51 0.81
C THR A 90 -1.99 -5.14 0.25
N ILE A 91 -1.06 -4.45 -0.40
CA ILE A 91 -1.29 -3.06 -0.77
C ILE A 91 -2.14 -2.89 -2.02
N TRP A 92 -2.84 -1.76 -2.13
CA TRP A 92 -3.57 -1.35 -3.33
C TRP A 92 -3.14 0.03 -3.85
N SER A 93 -3.50 0.35 -5.09
CA SER A 93 -3.13 1.58 -5.81
C SER A 93 -1.62 1.93 -5.82
N PRO A 94 -0.71 0.97 -6.09
CA PRO A 94 0.74 1.22 -6.07
C PRO A 94 1.22 2.21 -7.14
N LEU A 95 0.38 2.49 -8.14
CA LEU A 95 0.64 3.46 -9.21
C LEU A 95 -0.09 4.79 -9.01
N GLY A 96 -0.71 5.04 -7.85
CA GLY A 96 -1.48 6.26 -7.58
C GLY A 96 -2.57 6.47 -8.64
N SER A 97 -3.40 5.45 -8.87
CA SER A 97 -4.39 5.43 -9.95
C SER A 97 -3.84 5.68 -11.37
N GLY A 98 -2.56 5.39 -11.58
CA GLY A 98 -1.86 5.52 -12.85
C GLY A 98 -1.06 6.81 -13.00
N VAL A 99 -1.07 7.71 -12.01
CA VAL A 99 -0.27 8.94 -12.04
C VAL A 99 1.22 8.63 -12.11
N LEU A 100 1.67 7.63 -11.37
CA LEU A 100 3.07 7.22 -11.28
C LEU A 100 3.62 6.57 -12.57
N THR A 101 2.80 6.34 -13.59
CA THR A 101 3.29 5.84 -14.90
C THR A 101 3.82 6.98 -15.79
N GLY A 102 3.64 8.25 -15.38
CA GLY A 102 4.03 9.42 -16.16
C GLY A 102 3.09 9.77 -17.33
N LYS A 103 1.96 9.07 -17.50
CA LYS A 103 1.05 9.28 -18.65
C LYS A 103 0.33 10.64 -18.66
N TYR A 104 0.40 11.39 -17.56
CA TYR A 104 -0.23 12.69 -17.38
C TYR A 104 0.77 13.86 -17.36
N LEU A 105 2.06 13.60 -17.61
CA LEU A 105 3.12 14.61 -17.50
C LEU A 105 3.01 15.73 -18.54
N ASP A 106 2.40 15.46 -19.70
CA ASP A 106 2.22 16.45 -20.76
C ASP A 106 0.99 17.35 -20.54
N GLY A 107 0.39 17.32 -19.33
CA GLY A 107 -0.80 18.09 -18.98
C GLY A 107 -2.10 17.57 -19.61
N ASN A 108 -2.03 16.53 -20.44
CA ASN A 108 -3.19 15.91 -21.06
C ASN A 108 -3.69 14.73 -20.22
N VAL A 109 -5.02 14.55 -20.20
CA VAL A 109 -5.68 13.36 -19.65
C VAL A 109 -5.96 12.41 -20.82
N PRO A 110 -5.24 11.29 -20.96
CA PRO A 110 -5.45 10.39 -22.09
C PRO A 110 -6.87 9.80 -22.08
N GLU A 111 -7.45 9.67 -23.27
CA GLU A 111 -8.76 9.02 -23.46
C GLU A 111 -8.72 7.57 -22.96
N GLY A 112 -9.79 7.13 -22.29
CA GLY A 112 -9.88 5.80 -21.69
C GLY A 112 -9.00 5.61 -20.45
N SER A 113 -8.28 6.64 -20.01
CA SER A 113 -7.58 6.60 -18.73
C SER A 113 -8.56 6.74 -17.56
N ARG A 114 -8.16 6.29 -16.36
CA ARG A 114 -9.04 6.35 -15.18
C ARG A 114 -9.54 7.76 -14.88
N MET A 115 -8.69 8.76 -15.10
CA MET A 115 -9.01 10.17 -14.87
C MET A 115 -9.89 10.80 -15.95
N SER A 116 -10.14 10.11 -17.07
CA SER A 116 -11.12 10.54 -18.07
C SER A 116 -12.52 9.97 -17.83
N LEU A 117 -12.68 9.07 -16.85
CA LEU A 117 -13.97 8.43 -16.55
C LEU A 117 -14.82 9.31 -15.63
N LYS A 118 -16.11 9.42 -15.95
CA LYS A 118 -17.09 10.14 -15.12
C LYS A 118 -17.15 9.53 -13.70
N GLY A 119 -17.16 10.38 -12.68
CA GLY A 119 -17.18 9.95 -11.27
C GLY A 119 -15.80 9.79 -10.62
N PHE A 120 -14.72 10.02 -11.38
CA PHE A 120 -13.34 10.00 -10.87
C PHE A 120 -12.72 11.40 -10.76
N GLU A 121 -13.52 12.46 -10.85
CA GLU A 121 -13.05 13.85 -10.81
C GLU A 121 -12.33 14.16 -9.48
N GLY A 122 -12.86 13.68 -8.35
CA GLY A 122 -12.24 13.83 -7.04
C GLY A 122 -10.90 13.09 -6.89
N LEU A 123 -10.69 12.01 -7.65
CA LEU A 123 -9.45 11.26 -7.67
C LEU A 123 -8.32 12.08 -8.31
N GLY A 124 -8.66 12.84 -9.36
CA GLY A 124 -7.74 13.76 -10.03
C GLY A 124 -7.20 14.80 -9.06
N ASN A 125 -8.06 15.43 -8.26
CA ASN A 125 -7.65 16.45 -7.30
C ASN A 125 -6.63 15.96 -6.26
N PHE A 126 -6.67 14.67 -5.92
CA PHE A 126 -5.75 14.08 -4.93
C PHE A 126 -4.41 13.66 -5.55
N TYR A 127 -4.43 12.96 -6.69
CA TYR A 127 -3.19 12.44 -7.27
C TYR A 127 -2.55 13.35 -8.32
N LEU A 128 -3.32 14.07 -9.14
CA LEU A 128 -2.84 14.93 -10.23
C LEU A 128 -2.51 16.36 -9.75
N THR A 129 -1.77 16.46 -8.64
CA THR A 129 -1.24 17.75 -8.20
C THR A 129 0.01 18.09 -8.99
N GLU A 130 0.29 19.39 -9.18
CA GLU A 130 1.52 19.85 -9.84
C GLU A 130 2.78 19.33 -9.15
N GLU A 131 2.75 19.26 -7.81
CA GLU A 131 3.85 18.70 -7.01
C GLU A 131 4.09 17.22 -7.32
N ASN A 132 3.04 16.40 -7.35
CA ASN A 132 3.17 14.98 -7.68
C ASN A 132 3.69 14.79 -9.10
N LEU A 133 3.14 15.52 -10.07
CA LEU A 133 3.58 15.42 -11.47
C LEU A 133 5.05 15.85 -11.64
N LYS A 134 5.48 16.90 -10.94
CA LYS A 134 6.89 17.30 -10.91
C LYS A 134 7.77 16.19 -10.36
N LYS A 135 7.41 15.59 -9.22
CA LYS A 135 8.17 14.48 -8.62
C LYS A 135 8.22 13.25 -9.53
N VAL A 136 7.11 12.91 -10.20
CA VAL A 136 7.09 11.85 -11.22
C VAL A 136 8.03 12.15 -12.38
N ALA A 137 8.09 13.42 -12.84
CA ALA A 137 9.04 13.83 -13.88
C ALA A 137 10.50 13.75 -13.40
N ASP A 138 10.77 14.16 -12.16
CA ASP A 138 12.11 14.16 -11.55
C ASP A 138 12.65 12.72 -11.37
N MET A 139 11.80 11.68 -11.39
CA MET A 139 12.22 10.27 -11.38
C MET A 139 12.70 9.73 -12.74
N LYS A 140 12.46 10.44 -13.86
CA LYS A 140 12.84 9.97 -15.21
C LYS A 140 14.34 9.63 -15.34
N PRO A 141 15.28 10.45 -14.84
CA PRO A 141 16.71 10.14 -14.95
C PRO A 141 17.09 8.84 -14.23
N ILE A 142 16.44 8.53 -13.10
CA ILE A 142 16.65 7.27 -12.37
C ILE A 142 16.14 6.10 -13.22
N ALA A 143 14.92 6.21 -13.74
CA ALA A 143 14.32 5.16 -14.58
C ALA A 143 15.15 4.87 -15.83
N GLU A 144 15.63 5.92 -16.52
CA GLU A 144 16.51 5.82 -17.69
C GLU A 144 17.84 5.14 -17.35
N ARG A 145 18.48 5.55 -16.24
CA ARG A 145 19.74 4.95 -15.76
C ARG A 145 19.59 3.47 -15.44
N LEU A 146 18.45 3.05 -14.90
CA LEU A 146 18.17 1.65 -14.55
C LEU A 146 17.63 0.84 -15.74
N GLY A 147 17.28 1.50 -16.85
CA GLY A 147 16.70 0.90 -18.03
C GLY A 147 15.29 0.35 -17.78
N CYS A 148 14.47 1.07 -17.02
CA CYS A 148 13.10 0.68 -16.68
C CYS A 148 12.10 1.81 -16.95
N SER A 149 10.80 1.51 -16.93
CA SER A 149 9.76 2.54 -16.98
C SER A 149 9.50 3.15 -15.59
N LEU A 150 8.86 4.32 -15.55
CA LEU A 150 8.37 4.91 -14.29
C LEU A 150 7.37 3.99 -13.57
N THR A 151 6.56 3.26 -14.35
CA THR A 151 5.65 2.21 -13.84
C THR A 151 6.43 1.16 -13.05
N GLN A 152 7.48 0.60 -13.66
CA GLN A 152 8.31 -0.43 -13.03
C GLN A 152 9.06 0.11 -11.82
N LEU A 153 9.60 1.33 -11.91
CA LEU A 153 10.30 1.97 -10.80
C LEU A 153 9.38 2.15 -9.58
N SER A 154 8.15 2.60 -9.82
CA SER A 154 7.15 2.84 -8.76
C SER A 154 6.62 1.56 -8.14
N LEU A 155 6.35 0.53 -8.96
CA LEU A 155 5.95 -0.80 -8.46
C LEU A 155 7.08 -1.46 -7.68
N GLY A 156 8.31 -1.36 -8.20
CA GLY A 156 9.49 -1.94 -7.58
C GLY A 156 9.78 -1.30 -6.22
N PHE A 157 9.63 0.03 -6.10
CA PHE A 157 9.71 0.74 -4.83
C PHE A 157 8.77 0.14 -3.78
N CYS A 158 7.50 -0.09 -4.15
CA CYS A 158 6.54 -0.70 -3.24
C CYS A 158 6.91 -2.15 -2.89
N TYR A 159 7.36 -2.91 -3.88
CA TYR A 159 7.67 -4.34 -3.73
C TYR A 159 8.85 -4.60 -2.78
N VAL A 160 9.87 -3.75 -2.78
CA VAL A 160 11.06 -3.95 -1.93
C VAL A 160 10.85 -3.54 -0.46
N ASN A 161 9.70 -2.96 -0.11
CA ASN A 161 9.38 -2.64 1.27
C ASN A 161 9.12 -3.95 2.06
N PRO A 162 9.83 -4.21 3.18
CA PRO A 162 9.73 -5.46 3.92
C PRO A 162 8.35 -5.70 4.57
N HIS A 163 7.54 -4.65 4.74
CA HIS A 163 6.19 -4.76 5.29
C HIS A 163 5.12 -4.99 4.20
N VAL A 164 5.50 -4.98 2.92
CA VAL A 164 4.62 -5.30 1.79
C VAL A 164 4.74 -6.79 1.47
N SER A 165 3.70 -7.56 1.80
CA SER A 165 3.65 -8.99 1.47
C SER A 165 3.16 -9.23 0.05
N THR A 166 2.30 -8.37 -0.47
CA THR A 166 1.76 -8.47 -1.84
C THR A 166 1.38 -7.10 -2.37
N VAL A 167 1.67 -6.87 -3.65
CA VAL A 167 1.26 -5.68 -4.41
C VAL A 167 0.10 -6.05 -5.32
N ILE A 168 -1.09 -5.46 -5.10
CA ILE A 168 -2.23 -5.66 -6.02
C ILE A 168 -2.03 -4.78 -7.25
N LEU A 169 -1.88 -5.43 -8.40
CA LEU A 169 -1.71 -4.75 -9.69
C LEU A 169 -3.06 -4.34 -10.28
N GLY A 170 -3.12 -3.12 -10.81
CA GLY A 170 -4.21 -2.65 -11.66
C GLY A 170 -3.76 -2.52 -13.11
N ALA A 171 -4.53 -3.08 -14.04
CA ALA A 171 -4.29 -2.98 -15.48
C ALA A 171 -5.63 -3.00 -16.24
N THR A 172 -5.74 -2.20 -17.30
CA THR A 172 -6.89 -2.20 -18.22
C THR A 172 -6.56 -2.89 -19.56
N SER A 173 -5.32 -3.34 -19.76
CA SER A 173 -4.89 -4.09 -20.92
C SER A 173 -3.81 -5.12 -20.56
N VAL A 174 -3.67 -6.16 -21.40
CA VAL A 174 -2.62 -7.19 -21.22
C VAL A 174 -1.23 -6.57 -21.21
N LYS A 175 -0.98 -5.59 -22.10
CA LYS A 175 0.31 -4.88 -22.17
C LYS A 175 0.69 -4.21 -20.83
N GLN A 176 -0.27 -3.57 -20.16
CA GLN A 176 -0.01 -2.98 -18.84
C GLN A 176 0.30 -4.05 -17.79
N LEU A 177 -0.41 -5.18 -17.83
CA LEU A 177 -0.15 -6.29 -16.92
C LEU A 177 1.25 -6.88 -17.15
N GLU A 178 1.64 -7.10 -18.41
CA GLU A 178 2.98 -7.58 -18.78
C GLU A 178 4.08 -6.61 -18.34
N GLU A 179 3.89 -5.29 -18.54
CA GLU A 179 4.80 -4.26 -18.05
C GLU A 179 4.92 -4.30 -16.51
N ASN A 180 3.79 -4.39 -15.82
CA ASN A 180 3.75 -4.44 -14.35
C ASN A 180 4.48 -5.67 -13.82
N LEU A 181 4.29 -6.85 -14.43
CA LEU A 181 4.97 -8.09 -14.03
C LEU A 181 6.47 -8.05 -14.35
N ALA A 182 6.86 -7.37 -15.43
CA ALA A 182 8.27 -7.18 -15.77
C ALA A 182 9.04 -6.34 -14.76
N THR A 183 8.37 -5.67 -13.81
CA THR A 183 8.99 -5.03 -12.62
C THR A 183 9.95 -5.97 -11.89
N LEU A 184 9.61 -7.26 -11.80
CA LEU A 184 10.47 -8.25 -11.11
C LEU A 184 11.88 -8.37 -11.72
N LYS A 185 12.08 -7.91 -12.97
CA LYS A 185 13.39 -7.93 -13.63
C LYS A 185 14.31 -6.78 -13.17
N ILE A 186 13.78 -5.79 -12.45
CA ILE A 186 14.54 -4.62 -12.02
C ILE A 186 14.65 -4.48 -10.50
N VAL A 187 13.99 -5.36 -9.72
CA VAL A 187 13.98 -5.26 -8.25
C VAL A 187 15.37 -5.36 -7.64
N GLU A 188 16.27 -6.19 -8.21
CA GLU A 188 17.66 -6.30 -7.76
C GLU A 188 18.48 -5.03 -8.01
N LYS A 189 18.03 -4.18 -8.95
CA LYS A 189 18.66 -2.88 -9.23
C LYS A 189 18.21 -1.77 -8.28
N LEU A 190 17.16 -2.01 -7.49
CA LEU A 190 16.66 -1.07 -6.48
C LEU A 190 17.48 -1.19 -5.20
N THR A 191 18.75 -0.81 -5.30
CA THR A 191 19.66 -0.81 -4.15
C THR A 191 19.23 0.25 -3.11
N PRO A 192 19.71 0.16 -1.85
CA PRO A 192 19.43 1.17 -0.85
C PRO A 192 19.75 2.60 -1.30
N GLU A 193 20.79 2.78 -2.12
CA GLU A 193 21.19 4.08 -2.69
C GLU A 193 20.13 4.59 -3.67
N VAL A 194 19.63 3.72 -4.57
CA VAL A 194 18.55 4.08 -5.50
C VAL A 194 17.27 4.43 -4.74
N ILE A 195 16.94 3.67 -3.70
CA ILE A 195 15.80 3.98 -2.84
C ILE A 195 15.97 5.34 -2.17
N GLN A 196 17.17 5.68 -1.68
CA GLN A 196 17.45 7.00 -1.11
C GLN A 196 17.33 8.13 -2.13
N GLU A 197 17.76 7.93 -3.38
CA GLU A 197 17.56 8.90 -4.45
C GLU A 197 16.06 9.17 -4.71
N ILE A 198 15.24 8.12 -4.72
CA ILE A 198 13.78 8.24 -4.85
C ILE A 198 13.20 8.98 -3.64
N GLU A 199 13.59 8.62 -2.42
CA GLU A 199 13.13 9.28 -1.19
C GLU A 199 13.52 10.76 -1.16
N ALA A 200 14.69 11.12 -1.71
CA ALA A 200 15.14 12.51 -1.81
C ALA A 200 14.31 13.36 -2.78
N ILE A 201 13.68 12.75 -3.79
CA ILE A 201 12.71 13.41 -4.68
C ILE A 201 11.38 13.59 -3.95
N TRP A 202 10.90 12.54 -3.28
CA TRP A 202 9.55 12.53 -2.71
C TRP A 202 9.43 13.29 -1.40
N GLN A 203 10.44 13.22 -0.53
CA GLN A 203 10.53 13.93 0.75
C GLN A 203 9.26 13.82 1.62
N ASN A 204 8.50 12.75 1.44
CA ASN A 204 7.24 12.48 2.14
C ASN A 204 7.31 11.20 2.98
N LYS A 205 8.50 10.61 3.13
CA LYS A 205 8.71 9.49 4.05
C LYS A 205 8.29 9.94 5.44
N PRO A 206 7.31 9.28 6.07
CA PRO A 206 6.91 9.63 7.42
C PRO A 206 8.13 9.52 8.35
N GLY A 207 8.34 10.53 9.19
CA GLY A 207 9.41 10.49 10.18
C GLY A 207 9.25 9.31 11.14
N PRO A 208 10.35 8.79 11.73
CA PRO A 208 10.28 7.65 12.64
C PRO A 208 9.29 7.93 13.77
N SER A 209 8.50 6.92 14.11
CA SER A 209 7.59 6.99 15.26
C SER A 209 8.38 7.34 16.53
N ARG A 210 7.73 7.96 17.52
CA ARG A 210 8.37 8.28 18.82
C ARG A 210 9.04 7.06 19.46
N THR A 211 8.48 5.87 19.21
CA THR A 211 8.99 4.58 19.68
C THR A 211 10.32 4.23 19.03
N GLU A 212 10.47 4.40 17.72
CA GLU A 212 11.73 4.16 17.00
C GLU A 212 12.84 5.14 17.42
N GLN A 213 12.48 6.40 17.69
CA GLN A 213 13.42 7.40 18.21
C GLN A 213 13.96 7.04 19.61
N MET A 214 13.15 6.36 20.44
CA MET A 214 13.59 5.86 21.74
C MET A 214 14.48 4.62 21.61
N VAL A 215 14.17 3.68 20.72
CA VAL A 215 15.00 2.49 20.48
C VAL A 215 16.40 2.87 19.98
N PHE A 216 16.51 3.86 19.09
CA PHE A 216 17.81 4.38 18.64
C PHE A 216 18.60 5.08 19.76
N ARG A 217 17.94 5.73 20.71
CA ARG A 217 18.58 6.37 21.87
C ARG A 217 19.05 5.41 22.96
N VAL A 218 18.46 4.22 23.04
CA VAL A 218 18.86 3.20 24.03
C VAL A 218 19.97 2.28 23.49
N ARG A 219 20.23 2.32 22.18
CA ARG A 219 21.27 1.52 21.50
C ARG A 219 22.51 2.32 21.07
N ALA A 220 22.60 3.61 21.42
CA ALA A 220 23.79 4.46 21.25
C ALA A 220 24.44 4.72 22.62
#